data_AF-A0A6V7JEA6-F1
#
_entry.id   AF-A0A6V7JEA6-F1
#
_cell.length_a   1.000
_cell.length_b   1.000
_cell.length_c   1.000
_cell.angle_alpha   90.00
_cell.angle_beta   90.00
_cell.angle_gamma   90.00
#
_symmetry.space_group_name_H-M   'P 1'
#
loop_
_entity.id
_entity.type
_entity.pdbx_description
1 polymer ?
#
loop_
_entity_poly.entity_id
_entity_poly.type
_entity_poly.pdbx_seq_one_letter_code
_entity_poly.pdbx_strand_id
1 'polypeptide(L)'
;VPLLVAPFEKKDFIGLDLESRNNRKRCFGRMTKHLGDLCLQAGLCADALNNYSSAASILHGGSDWLWLGAAFEGMCAASALILYPNLRRNLPLQRNSSLQEGSPGKSRRGSQALPALPVPPTFEQVKAEMPHILPPEEIPKKYNQAIIHYSKYQNASIIETEACFKATRISIEQNCTLQAASFLKNVVFNNIDWSEQEKIDRFTKLAELFST
;
A
#
# COMPACT_ATOMS: atom_id res chain seq x y z
N VAL A 1 -7.47 12.60 -22.06
CA VAL A 1 -7.60 11.82 -20.81
C VAL A 1 -7.57 12.79 -19.65
N PRO A 2 -8.60 12.84 -18.79
CA PRO A 2 -8.62 13.77 -17.67
C PRO A 2 -7.53 13.39 -16.64
N LEU A 3 -6.91 14.41 -16.04
CA LEU A 3 -5.92 14.22 -14.98
C LEU A 3 -6.63 13.66 -13.73
N LEU A 4 -6.16 12.52 -13.21
CA LEU A 4 -6.57 12.06 -11.88
C LEU A 4 -5.94 12.98 -10.83
N VAL A 5 -6.73 13.41 -9.85
CA VAL A 5 -6.33 14.44 -8.88
C VAL A 5 -6.65 13.94 -7.48
N ALA A 6 -5.67 14.01 -6.58
CA ALA A 6 -5.91 13.72 -5.17
C ALA A 6 -6.84 14.80 -4.57
N PRO A 7 -7.73 14.46 -3.62
CA PRO A 7 -8.73 15.42 -3.10
C PRO A 7 -8.15 16.77 -2.64
N PHE A 8 -6.92 16.78 -2.13
CA PHE A 8 -6.22 17.96 -1.65
C PHE A 8 -5.49 18.76 -2.75
N GLU A 9 -5.28 18.21 -3.95
CA GLU A 9 -4.63 18.92 -5.08
C GLU A 9 -5.62 19.85 -5.84
N LYS A 10 -6.93 19.82 -5.53
CA LYS A 10 -7.98 20.54 -6.31
C LYS A 10 -7.76 22.07 -6.43
N LYS A 11 -7.03 22.69 -5.50
CA LYS A 11 -6.74 24.14 -5.52
C LYS A 11 -5.53 24.52 -6.37
N ASP A 12 -4.69 23.56 -6.76
CA ASP A 12 -3.38 23.80 -7.37
C ASP A 12 -3.40 23.89 -8.92
N PHE A 13 -4.57 23.71 -9.56
CA PHE A 13 -4.69 23.60 -11.02
C PHE A 13 -5.21 24.86 -11.74
N ILE A 14 -5.43 25.96 -11.04
CA ILE A 14 -5.86 27.21 -11.67
C ILE A 14 -4.68 27.81 -12.44
N GLY A 15 -4.76 27.82 -13.78
CA GLY A 15 -3.75 28.44 -14.67
C GLY A 15 -2.66 27.51 -15.24
N LEU A 16 -2.79 26.19 -15.04
CA LEU A 16 -1.87 25.21 -15.64
C LEU A 16 -2.22 24.91 -17.11
N ASP A 17 -1.20 24.90 -17.98
CA ASP A 17 -1.35 24.42 -19.35
C ASP A 17 -1.51 22.89 -19.36
N LEU A 18 -2.77 22.46 -19.43
CA LEU A 18 -3.15 21.07 -19.45
C LEU A 18 -2.71 20.33 -20.72
N GLU A 19 -2.35 21.06 -21.79
CA GLU A 19 -1.93 20.49 -23.06
C GLU A 19 -0.42 20.28 -23.18
N SER A 20 0.36 20.78 -22.21
CA SER A 20 1.80 20.61 -22.22
C SER A 20 2.22 19.13 -22.27
N ARG A 21 3.32 18.85 -22.98
CA ARG A 21 3.91 17.49 -23.06
C ARG A 21 4.16 16.91 -21.67
N ASN A 22 4.54 17.73 -20.70
CA ASN A 22 4.77 17.31 -19.33
C ASN A 22 3.45 16.92 -18.64
N ASN A 23 2.39 17.72 -18.79
CA ASN A 23 1.09 17.38 -18.20
C ASN A 23 0.51 16.09 -18.79
N ARG A 24 0.63 15.87 -20.10
CA ARG A 24 0.23 14.60 -20.73
C ARG A 24 0.97 13.39 -20.16
N LYS A 25 2.27 13.51 -19.88
CA LYS A 25 3.05 12.46 -19.18
C LYS A 25 2.52 12.21 -17.78
N ARG A 26 2.23 13.26 -17.00
CA ARG A 26 1.64 13.13 -15.66
C ARG A 26 0.29 12.43 -15.70
N CYS A 27 -0.62 12.86 -16.58
CA CYS A 27 -1.92 12.20 -16.78
C CYS A 27 -1.77 10.71 -17.08
N PHE A 28 -0.88 10.37 -18.00
CA PHE A 28 -0.64 8.99 -18.37
C PHE A 28 -0.07 8.18 -17.20
N GLY A 29 0.96 8.70 -16.51
CA GLY A 29 1.55 8.05 -15.34
C GLY A 29 0.55 7.83 -14.20
N ARG A 30 -0.31 8.81 -13.90
CA ARG A 30 -1.35 8.69 -12.86
C ARG A 30 -2.39 7.64 -13.24
N MET A 31 -2.80 7.60 -14.50
CA MET A 31 -3.74 6.58 -15.01
C MET A 31 -3.12 5.18 -14.95
N THR A 32 -1.85 5.03 -15.33
CA THR A 32 -1.13 3.75 -15.23
C THR A 32 -1.01 3.30 -13.77
N LYS A 33 -0.75 4.22 -12.83
CA LYS A 33 -0.76 3.90 -11.39
C LYS A 33 -2.13 3.41 -10.96
N HIS A 34 -3.20 4.08 -11.38
CA HIS A 34 -4.57 3.71 -11.03
C HIS A 34 -4.96 2.34 -11.60
N LEU A 35 -4.52 2.01 -12.83
CA LEU A 35 -4.68 0.69 -13.39
C LEU A 35 -3.98 -0.37 -12.52
N GLY A 36 -2.79 -0.06 -11.99
CA GLY A 36 -2.10 -0.91 -11.01
C GLY A 36 -2.93 -1.16 -9.75
N ASP A 37 -3.60 -0.14 -9.22
CA ASP A 37 -4.50 -0.29 -8.06
C ASP A 37 -5.67 -1.22 -8.36
N LEU A 38 -6.30 -1.08 -9.53
CA LEU A 38 -7.40 -1.93 -9.96
C LEU A 38 -6.94 -3.38 -10.16
N CYS A 39 -5.78 -3.61 -10.77
CA CYS A 39 -5.17 -4.93 -10.89
C CYS A 39 -4.94 -5.55 -9.51
N LEU A 40 -4.39 -4.78 -8.56
CA LEU A 40 -4.12 -5.27 -7.22
C LEU A 40 -5.41 -5.65 -6.48
N GLN A 41 -6.45 -4.82 -6.58
CA GLN A 41 -7.77 -5.09 -5.99
C GLN A 41 -8.45 -6.31 -6.63
N ALA A 42 -8.23 -6.55 -7.92
CA ALA A 42 -8.69 -7.75 -8.62
C ALA A 42 -7.85 -9.01 -8.32
N GLY A 43 -6.78 -8.89 -7.53
CA GLY A 43 -5.88 -9.99 -7.20
C GLY A 43 -4.81 -10.30 -8.27
N LEU A 44 -4.73 -9.49 -9.33
CA LEU A 44 -3.78 -9.62 -10.44
C LEU A 44 -2.43 -8.99 -10.07
N CYS A 45 -1.68 -9.65 -9.19
CA CYS A 45 -0.48 -9.07 -8.58
C CYS A 45 0.66 -8.82 -9.58
N ALA A 46 0.84 -9.71 -10.58
CA ALA A 46 1.85 -9.53 -11.62
C ALA A 46 1.57 -8.28 -12.48
N ASP A 47 0.33 -8.12 -12.93
CA ASP A 47 -0.10 -6.95 -13.70
C ASP A 47 -0.03 -5.66 -12.87
N ALA A 48 -0.37 -5.73 -11.58
CA ALA A 48 -0.21 -4.61 -10.67
C ALA A 48 1.26 -4.15 -10.59
N LEU A 49 2.20 -5.08 -10.39
CA LEU A 49 3.63 -4.78 -10.34
C LEU A 49 4.16 -4.18 -11.64
N ASN A 50 3.74 -4.71 -12.80
CA ASN A 50 4.07 -4.18 -14.12
C ASN A 50 3.59 -2.72 -14.27
N ASN A 51 2.32 -2.47 -13.92
CA ASN A 51 1.71 -1.15 -14.00
C ASN A 51 2.38 -0.15 -13.04
N TYR A 52 2.67 -0.54 -11.80
CA TYR A 52 3.34 0.34 -10.85
C TYR A 52 4.78 0.66 -11.27
N SER A 53 5.54 -0.32 -11.78
CA SER A 53 6.89 -0.07 -12.28
C SER A 53 6.87 0.90 -13.47
N SER A 54 5.95 0.70 -14.42
CA SER A 54 5.77 1.60 -15.57
C SER A 54 5.35 3.01 -15.14
N ALA A 55 4.37 3.11 -14.24
CA ALA A 55 3.92 4.38 -13.68
C ALA A 55 5.07 5.13 -12.99
N ALA A 56 5.90 4.43 -12.21
CA ALA A 56 7.05 5.03 -11.54
C ALA A 56 8.04 5.66 -12.53
N SER A 57 8.39 4.96 -13.61
CA SER A 57 9.27 5.51 -14.66
C SER A 57 8.68 6.75 -15.33
N ILE A 58 7.37 6.73 -15.65
CA ILE A 58 6.68 7.85 -16.30
C ILE A 58 6.59 9.06 -15.38
N LEU A 59 6.17 8.86 -14.13
CA LEU A 59 5.95 9.91 -13.13
C LEU A 59 7.25 10.56 -12.68
N HIS A 60 8.33 9.79 -12.59
CA HIS A 60 9.67 10.33 -12.38
C HIS A 60 10.08 11.28 -13.53
N GLY A 61 9.87 10.86 -14.79
CA GLY A 61 10.13 11.71 -15.97
C GLY A 61 9.17 12.89 -16.14
N GLY A 62 8.04 12.91 -15.42
CA GLY A 62 7.07 14.00 -15.36
C GLY A 62 7.19 14.89 -14.11
N SER A 63 8.18 14.61 -13.24
CA SER A 63 8.40 15.28 -11.95
C SER A 63 7.18 15.29 -11.03
N ASP A 64 6.35 14.24 -11.09
CA ASP A 64 5.12 14.11 -10.29
C ASP A 64 5.38 13.32 -9.01
N TRP A 65 6.09 13.94 -8.07
CA TRP A 65 6.63 13.26 -6.89
C TRP A 65 5.54 12.60 -6.04
N LEU A 66 4.39 13.26 -5.87
CA LEU A 66 3.26 12.73 -5.11
C LEU A 66 2.84 11.36 -5.62
N TRP A 67 2.54 11.27 -6.91
CA TRP A 67 2.05 10.06 -7.54
C TRP A 67 3.17 9.04 -7.77
N LEU A 68 4.43 9.48 -7.90
CA LEU A 68 5.58 8.59 -7.88
C LEU A 68 5.69 7.87 -6.52
N GLY A 69 5.50 8.60 -5.41
CA GLY A 69 5.41 8.01 -4.07
C GLY A 69 4.31 6.95 -3.98
N ALA A 70 3.14 7.25 -4.56
CA ALA A 70 2.02 6.31 -4.62
C ALA A 70 2.30 5.06 -5.47
N ALA A 71 3.07 5.18 -6.55
CA ALA A 71 3.51 4.03 -7.33
C ALA A 71 4.49 3.15 -6.54
N PHE A 72 5.45 3.76 -5.83
CA PHE A 72 6.38 3.03 -4.97
C PHE A 72 5.68 2.29 -3.83
N GLU A 73 4.73 2.96 -3.17
CA GLU A 73 3.87 2.33 -2.16
C GLU A 73 3.10 1.13 -2.74
N GLY A 74 2.54 1.27 -3.95
CA GLY A 74 1.85 0.18 -4.66
C GLY A 74 2.75 -1.02 -4.93
N MET A 75 4.00 -0.80 -5.38
CA MET A 75 4.97 -1.89 -5.57
C MET A 75 5.27 -2.63 -4.27
N CYS A 76 5.43 -1.88 -3.17
CA CYS A 76 5.65 -2.47 -1.84
C CYS A 76 4.46 -3.30 -1.39
N ALA A 77 3.24 -2.75 -1.50
CA ALA A 77 2.02 -3.42 -1.10
C ALA A 77 1.79 -4.71 -1.90
N ALA A 78 1.96 -4.67 -3.22
CA ALA A 78 1.84 -5.83 -4.09
C ALA A 78 2.89 -6.90 -3.75
N SER A 79 4.16 -6.51 -3.57
CA SER A 79 5.23 -7.45 -3.20
C SER A 79 4.99 -8.08 -1.83
N ALA A 80 4.60 -7.28 -0.84
CA ALA A 80 4.29 -7.77 0.51
C ALA A 80 3.10 -8.74 0.52
N LEU A 81 2.08 -8.52 -0.32
CA LEU A 81 0.94 -9.43 -0.43
C LEU A 81 1.30 -10.81 -1.00
N ILE A 82 2.35 -10.88 -1.82
CA ILE A 82 2.86 -12.12 -2.40
C ILE A 82 3.79 -12.83 -1.39
N LEU A 83 4.71 -12.08 -0.77
CA LEU A 83 5.73 -12.63 0.13
C LEU A 83 5.18 -13.00 1.52
N TYR A 84 4.17 -12.27 2.00
CA TYR A 84 3.61 -12.42 3.33
C TYR A 84 2.09 -12.69 3.27
N PRO A 85 1.66 -13.84 2.72
CA PRO A 85 0.23 -14.13 2.53
C PRO A 85 -0.56 -14.17 3.84
N ASN A 86 0.12 -14.40 4.97
CA ASN A 86 -0.47 -14.44 6.31
C ASN A 86 -0.85 -13.05 6.83
N LEU A 87 -0.26 -11.98 6.29
CA LEU A 87 -0.57 -10.60 6.66
C LEU A 87 -2.05 -10.25 6.46
N ARG A 88 -2.75 -11.00 5.60
CA ARG A 88 -4.18 -10.88 5.30
C ARG A 88 -5.10 -11.31 6.46
N ARG A 89 -4.61 -12.00 7.50
CA ARG A 89 -5.47 -12.72 8.45
C ARG A 89 -6.03 -11.92 9.63
N ASN A 90 -5.64 -10.65 9.82
CA ASN A 90 -5.98 -9.92 11.06
C ASN A 90 -7.21 -9.01 11.01
N LEU A 91 -8.06 -9.10 9.99
CA LEU A 91 -9.39 -8.49 10.05
C LEU A 91 -10.43 -9.62 10.04
N PRO A 92 -10.96 -10.04 11.21
CA PRO A 92 -12.26 -10.69 11.19
C PRO A 92 -13.22 -9.71 10.51
N LEU A 93 -13.60 -10.00 9.27
CA LEU A 93 -14.74 -9.33 8.65
C LEU A 93 -15.91 -9.59 9.60
N GLN A 94 -16.30 -8.58 10.38
CA GLN A 94 -17.59 -8.55 11.04
C GLN A 94 -18.62 -8.64 9.92
N ARG A 95 -19.04 -9.88 9.61
CA ARG A 95 -20.17 -10.12 8.73
C ARG A 95 -21.36 -9.50 9.44
N ASN A 96 -21.91 -8.44 8.84
CA ASN A 96 -23.17 -7.88 9.30
C ASN A 96 -24.17 -9.02 9.47
N SER A 97 -24.76 -9.12 10.66
CA SER A 97 -25.70 -10.17 11.06
C SER A 97 -26.93 -10.25 10.15
N SER A 98 -27.16 -9.25 9.31
CA SER A 98 -28.28 -9.14 8.38
C SER A 98 -28.18 -10.07 7.15
N LEU A 99 -27.08 -10.80 6.96
CA LEU A 99 -26.91 -11.74 5.83
C LEU A 99 -26.97 -13.22 6.24
N GLN A 100 -27.34 -13.55 7.48
CA GLN A 100 -27.60 -14.94 7.89
C GLN A 100 -29.09 -15.26 7.84
N GLU A 101 -29.66 -15.36 6.64
CA GLU A 101 -30.88 -16.16 6.47
C GLU A 101 -30.50 -17.61 6.20
N GLY A 102 -30.67 -18.43 7.23
CA GLY A 102 -30.97 -19.85 7.09
C GLY A 102 -29.80 -20.80 6.82
N SER A 103 -29.26 -21.43 7.87
CA SER A 103 -29.06 -22.89 7.90
C SER A 103 -28.68 -23.38 9.29
N PRO A 104 -29.44 -24.31 9.90
CA PRO A 104 -29.04 -25.00 11.12
C PRO A 104 -28.25 -26.27 10.76
N GLY A 105 -27.10 -26.50 11.38
CA GLY A 105 -26.39 -27.75 11.15
C GLY A 105 -25.06 -27.87 11.88
N LYS A 106 -25.11 -28.40 13.11
CA LYS A 106 -23.97 -29.04 13.76
C LYS A 106 -23.43 -30.16 12.85
N SER A 107 -22.14 -30.15 12.56
CA SER A 107 -21.39 -31.40 12.37
C SER A 107 -19.93 -31.20 12.76
N ARG A 108 -19.53 -31.86 13.86
CA ARG A 108 -18.14 -32.21 14.12
C ARG A 108 -17.63 -32.95 12.88
N ARG A 109 -16.50 -32.52 12.30
CA ARG A 109 -15.85 -33.23 11.19
C ARG A 109 -14.46 -33.63 11.62
N GLY A 110 -14.22 -34.94 11.58
CA GLY A 110 -13.04 -35.60 12.07
C GLY A 110 -11.76 -35.22 11.33
N SER A 111 -10.64 -35.46 12.01
CA SER A 111 -9.30 -35.40 11.48
C SER A 111 -9.16 -36.28 10.24
N GLN A 112 -9.24 -35.67 9.06
CA GLN A 112 -8.65 -36.22 7.85
C GLN A 112 -7.25 -35.64 7.73
N ALA A 113 -6.26 -36.52 7.55
CA ALA A 113 -4.89 -36.11 7.26
C ALA A 113 -4.90 -35.21 6.02
N LEU A 114 -4.50 -33.95 6.20
CA LEU A 114 -4.35 -33.01 5.10
C LEU A 114 -3.27 -33.57 4.15
N PRO A 115 -3.53 -33.66 2.83
CA PRO A 115 -2.46 -33.94 1.88
C PRO A 115 -1.36 -32.89 2.06
N ALA A 116 -0.09 -33.33 1.91
CA ALA A 116 1.07 -32.47 2.07
C ALA A 116 0.85 -31.14 1.33
N LEU A 117 0.85 -30.04 2.09
CA LEU A 117 0.72 -28.71 1.51
C LEU A 117 1.83 -28.53 0.46
N PRO A 118 1.52 -27.95 -0.71
CA PRO A 118 2.55 -27.61 -1.69
C PRO A 118 3.65 -26.81 -1.00
N VAL A 119 4.91 -27.17 -1.27
CA VAL A 119 6.06 -26.40 -0.80
C VAL A 119 5.86 -24.96 -1.29
N PRO A 120 5.94 -23.94 -0.42
CA PRO A 120 5.80 -22.56 -0.84
C PRO A 120 6.85 -22.25 -1.91
N PRO A 121 6.47 -21.54 -3.00
CA PRO A 121 7.39 -21.24 -4.09
C PRO A 121 8.58 -20.44 -3.56
N THR A 122 9.78 -20.72 -4.08
CA THR A 122 10.97 -19.95 -3.73
C THR A 122 10.87 -18.55 -4.34
N PHE A 123 11.57 -17.58 -3.75
CA PHE A 123 11.57 -16.21 -4.27
C PHE A 123 11.99 -16.13 -5.73
N GLU A 124 12.96 -16.95 -6.17
CA GLU A 124 13.40 -16.99 -7.56
C GLU A 124 12.30 -17.46 -8.53
N GLN A 125 11.46 -18.41 -8.13
CA GLN A 125 10.31 -18.84 -8.93
C GLN A 125 9.30 -17.71 -9.06
N VAL A 126 9.00 -17.03 -7.95
CA VAL A 126 8.09 -15.87 -7.95
C VAL A 126 8.65 -14.74 -8.81
N LYS A 127 9.96 -14.47 -8.74
CA LYS A 127 10.63 -13.42 -9.51
C LYS A 127 10.66 -13.71 -11.01
N ALA A 128 10.73 -14.98 -11.42
CA ALA A 128 10.64 -15.37 -12.81
C ALA A 128 9.24 -15.06 -13.40
N GLU A 129 8.18 -15.25 -12.62
CA GLU A 129 6.81 -14.92 -13.01
C GLU A 129 6.49 -13.42 -12.86
N MET A 130 7.12 -12.75 -11.89
CA MET A 130 6.86 -11.37 -11.50
C MET A 130 8.17 -10.58 -11.43
N PRO A 131 8.72 -10.13 -12.57
CA PRO A 131 10.07 -9.54 -12.63
C PRO A 131 10.23 -8.25 -11.84
N HIS A 132 9.13 -7.54 -11.57
CA HIS A 132 9.11 -6.30 -10.81
C HIS A 132 8.81 -6.49 -9.31
N ILE A 133 8.74 -7.73 -8.82
CA ILE A 133 8.58 -7.99 -7.38
C ILE A 133 9.78 -7.44 -6.62
N LEU A 134 9.50 -6.75 -5.51
CA LEU A 134 10.55 -6.27 -4.62
C LEU A 134 10.97 -7.40 -3.69
N PRO A 135 12.28 -7.69 -3.54
CA PRO A 135 12.73 -8.58 -2.50
C PRO A 135 12.50 -7.98 -1.10
N PRO A 136 12.44 -8.80 -0.04
CA PRO A 136 12.15 -8.35 1.32
C PRO A 136 12.91 -7.10 1.78
N GLU A 137 14.20 -7.05 1.50
CA GLU A 137 15.12 -5.98 1.92
C GLU A 137 14.92 -4.65 1.18
N GLU A 138 14.29 -4.68 0.00
CA GLU A 138 14.02 -3.47 -0.79
C GLU A 138 12.68 -2.82 -0.45
N ILE A 139 11.72 -3.59 0.07
CA ILE A 139 10.40 -3.07 0.48
C ILE A 139 10.51 -1.87 1.45
N PRO A 140 11.25 -1.95 2.58
CA PRO A 140 11.35 -0.82 3.50
C PRO A 140 12.10 0.38 2.88
N LYS A 141 13.12 0.14 2.03
CA LYS A 141 13.83 1.22 1.32
C LYS A 141 12.90 1.96 0.38
N LYS A 142 12.04 1.22 -0.32
CA LYS A 142 11.08 1.76 -1.27
C LYS A 142 9.95 2.53 -0.57
N TYR A 143 9.48 2.07 0.59
CA TYR A 143 8.58 2.85 1.45
C TYR A 143 9.21 4.16 1.93
N ASN A 144 10.48 4.16 2.33
CA ASN A 144 11.17 5.40 2.68
C ASN A 144 11.18 6.41 1.52
N GLN A 145 11.43 5.95 0.28
CA GLN A 145 11.34 6.81 -0.90
C GLN A 145 9.93 7.37 -1.10
N ALA A 146 8.88 6.56 -0.89
CA ALA A 146 7.50 7.03 -0.96
C ALA A 146 7.19 8.10 0.08
N ILE A 147 7.58 7.87 1.35
CA ILE A 147 7.39 8.80 2.47
C ILE A 147 8.10 10.13 2.20
N ILE A 148 9.36 10.10 1.73
CA ILE A 148 10.12 11.30 1.34
C ILE A 148 9.42 12.07 0.20
N HIS A 149 8.72 11.38 -0.70
CA HIS A 149 7.96 12.04 -1.74
C HIS A 149 6.67 12.69 -1.20
N TYR A 150 5.97 12.01 -0.29
CA TYR A 150 4.78 12.56 0.36
C TYR A 150 5.09 13.77 1.22
N SER A 151 6.20 13.77 1.97
CA SER A 151 6.60 14.86 2.85
C SER A 151 6.90 16.18 2.11
N LYS A 152 6.98 16.17 0.78
CA LYS A 152 7.11 17.38 -0.05
C LYS A 152 5.81 18.20 -0.14
N TYR A 153 4.67 17.63 0.26
CA TYR A 153 3.34 18.21 0.07
C TYR A 153 2.66 18.44 1.41
N GLN A 154 2.35 19.71 1.72
CA GLN A 154 1.76 20.13 3.00
C GLN A 154 0.47 19.36 3.36
N ASN A 155 -0.35 19.02 2.37
CA ASN A 155 -1.65 18.35 2.57
C ASN A 155 -1.60 16.83 2.35
N ALA A 156 -0.41 16.22 2.24
CA ALA A 156 -0.23 14.79 2.04
C ALA A 156 0.08 14.02 3.33
N SER A 157 -0.06 14.67 4.49
CA SER A 157 0.32 14.09 5.78
C SER A 157 -0.49 12.83 6.16
N ILE A 158 -1.73 12.72 5.67
CA ILE A 158 -2.57 11.53 5.83
C ILE A 158 -1.96 10.34 5.10
N ILE A 159 -1.65 10.48 3.81
CA ILE A 159 -1.10 9.38 3.00
C ILE A 159 0.34 9.04 3.43
N GLU A 160 1.10 10.03 3.88
CA GLU A 160 2.42 9.80 4.48
C GLU A 160 2.30 8.94 5.74
N THR A 161 1.34 9.26 6.60
CA THR A 161 1.05 8.50 7.82
C THR A 161 0.63 7.07 7.48
N GLU A 162 -0.27 6.88 6.51
CA GLU A 162 -0.68 5.55 6.06
C GLU A 162 0.49 4.72 5.54
N ALA A 163 1.37 5.32 4.75
CA ALA A 163 2.56 4.66 4.23
C ALA A 163 3.51 4.24 5.36
N CYS A 164 3.72 5.09 6.35
CA CYS A 164 4.49 4.74 7.56
C CYS A 164 3.86 3.56 8.32
N PHE A 165 2.53 3.52 8.47
CA PHE A 165 1.85 2.38 9.12
C PHE A 165 2.02 1.08 8.36
N LYS A 166 1.84 1.10 7.04
CA LYS A 166 2.03 -0.08 6.18
C LYS A 166 3.48 -0.58 6.24
N ALA A 167 4.45 0.34 6.17
CA ALA A 167 5.87 0.03 6.29
C ALA A 167 6.23 -0.59 7.66
N THR A 168 5.71 -0.01 8.75
CA THR A 168 5.85 -0.56 10.11
C THR A 168 5.31 -1.98 10.18
N ARG A 169 4.09 -2.20 9.68
CA ARG A 169 3.43 -3.50 9.75
C ARG A 169 4.21 -4.58 9.00
N ILE A 170 4.74 -4.26 7.81
CA ILE A 170 5.58 -5.19 7.04
C ILE A 170 6.92 -5.41 7.73
N SER A 171 7.51 -4.38 8.33
CA SER A 171 8.78 -4.50 9.06
C SER A 171 8.65 -5.42 10.29
N ILE A 172 7.49 -5.41 10.96
CA ILE A 172 7.19 -6.35 12.05
C ILE A 172 7.12 -7.79 11.52
N GLU A 173 6.43 -8.01 10.39
CA GLU A 173 6.36 -9.33 9.75
C GLU A 173 7.75 -9.85 9.32
N GLN A 174 8.64 -8.92 8.94
CA GLN A 174 10.05 -9.21 8.63
C GLN A 174 10.94 -9.39 9.87
N ASN A 175 10.39 -9.33 11.09
CA ASN A 175 11.12 -9.35 12.36
C ASN A 175 12.19 -8.22 12.49
N CYS A 176 12.00 -7.11 11.78
CA CYS A 176 12.89 -5.95 11.74
C CYS A 176 12.39 -4.82 12.66
N THR A 177 12.40 -5.06 13.96
CA THR A 177 11.82 -4.15 14.97
C THR A 177 12.41 -2.74 14.96
N LEU A 178 13.72 -2.60 14.70
CA LEU A 178 14.37 -1.29 14.60
C LEU A 178 13.84 -0.46 13.42
N GLN A 179 13.59 -1.10 12.28
CA GLN A 179 13.01 -0.44 11.11
C GLN A 179 11.55 -0.03 11.38
N ALA A 180 10.78 -0.91 12.02
CA ALA A 180 9.41 -0.61 12.45
C ALA A 180 9.37 0.63 13.37
N ALA A 181 10.25 0.70 14.37
CA ALA A 181 10.36 1.84 15.27
C ALA A 181 10.73 3.15 14.53
N SER A 182 11.59 3.07 13.52
CA SER A 182 11.97 4.23 12.70
C SER A 182 10.79 4.80 11.91
N PHE A 183 9.95 3.96 11.31
CA PHE A 183 8.75 4.43 10.60
C PHE A 183 7.73 5.06 11.54
N LEU A 184 7.57 4.52 12.76
CA LEU A 184 6.68 5.07 13.77
C LEU A 184 7.12 6.41 14.31
N LYS A 185 8.43 6.65 14.41
CA LYS A 185 8.95 7.97 14.77
C LYS A 185 8.38 9.05 13.84
N ASN A 186 8.33 8.79 12.53
CA ASN A 186 7.74 9.73 11.57
C ASN A 186 6.23 9.94 11.84
N VAL A 187 5.51 8.89 12.26
CA VAL A 187 4.08 9.01 12.63
C VAL A 187 3.86 9.89 13.86
N VAL A 188 4.72 9.80 14.87
CA VAL A 188 4.58 10.51 16.15
C VAL A 188 5.01 11.98 16.04
N PHE A 189 6.04 12.26 15.24
CA PHE A 189 6.64 13.60 15.13
C PHE A 189 6.26 14.38 13.87
N ASN A 190 5.46 13.82 12.95
CA ASN A 190 4.95 14.59 11.83
C ASN A 190 4.00 15.68 12.33
N ASN A 191 4.43 16.93 12.11
CA ASN A 191 3.69 18.15 12.40
C ASN A 191 2.41 18.18 11.58
N ILE A 192 1.32 17.77 12.21
CA ILE A 192 -0.01 17.93 11.67
C ILE A 192 -0.80 18.60 12.78
N ASP A 193 -1.40 19.74 12.44
CA ASP A 193 -2.37 20.45 13.29
C ASP A 193 -3.69 19.65 13.31
N TRP A 194 -3.62 18.43 13.82
CA TRP A 194 -4.79 17.62 14.13
C TRP A 194 -5.51 18.24 15.32
N SER A 195 -6.84 18.18 15.29
CA SER A 195 -7.63 18.35 16.51
C SER A 195 -7.22 17.30 17.56
N GLU A 196 -7.46 17.58 18.84
CA GLU A 196 -7.15 16.61 19.90
C GLU A 196 -7.85 15.27 19.69
N GLN A 197 -9.08 15.29 19.14
CA GLN A 197 -9.83 14.09 18.84
C GLN A 197 -9.16 13.21 17.78
N GLU A 198 -8.65 13.80 16.69
CA GLU A 198 -7.96 13.05 15.63
C GLU A 198 -6.60 12.50 16.12
N LYS A 199 -5.93 13.21 17.04
CA LYS A 199 -4.74 12.68 17.74
C LYS A 199 -5.09 11.44 18.57
N ILE A 200 -6.16 11.51 19.36
CA ILE A 200 -6.62 10.40 20.22
C ILE A 200 -6.97 9.16 19.37
N ASP A 201 -7.75 9.32 18.31
CA ASP A 201 -8.13 8.20 17.43
C ASP A 201 -6.91 7.54 16.76
N ARG A 202 -5.92 8.36 16.39
CA ARG A 202 -4.66 7.88 15.80
C ARG A 202 -3.79 7.14 16.81
N PHE A 203 -3.60 7.68 18.01
CA PHE A 203 -2.83 7.01 19.07
C PHE A 203 -3.50 5.72 19.53
N THR A 204 -4.83 5.66 19.53
CA THR A 204 -5.59 4.44 19.79
C THR A 204 -5.31 3.37 18.73
N LYS A 205 -5.38 3.71 17.43
CA LYS A 205 -5.03 2.79 16.33
C LYS A 205 -3.56 2.33 16.38
N LEU A 206 -2.65 3.21 16.80
CA LEU A 206 -1.24 2.87 17.05
C LEU A 206 -1.10 1.80 18.13
N ALA A 207 -1.80 1.94 19.25
CA ALA A 207 -1.75 0.97 20.35
C ALA A 207 -2.35 -0.39 19.93
N GLU A 208 -3.42 -0.39 19.14
CA GLU A 208 -4.05 -1.61 18.62
C GLU A 208 -3.09 -2.41 17.70
N LEU A 209 -2.29 -1.73 16.88
CA LEU A 209 -1.31 -2.36 15.99
C LEU A 209 -0.25 -3.20 16.72
N PHE A 210 0.00 -2.91 18.00
CA PHE A 210 0.98 -3.60 18.84
C PHE A 210 0.38 -4.64 19.80
N SER A 211 -0.96 -4.75 19.87
CA SER A 211 -1.63 -5.62 20.83
C SER A 211 -1.90 -7.05 20.31
N THR A 212 -1.19 -7.50 19.27
CA THR A 212 -1.26 -8.87 18.72
C THR A 212 0.08 -9.58 18.82
#